data_AF-I1R7R2-F1
#
_entry.id   AF-I1R7R2-F1
#
_cell.length_a   1.000
_cell.length_b   1.000
_cell.length_c   1.000
_cell.angle_alpha   90.00
_cell.angle_beta   90.00
_cell.angle_gamma   90.00
#
_symmetry.space_group_name_H-M   'P 1'
#
loop_
_entity.id
_entity.type
_entity.pdbx_description
1 polymer ?
#
loop_
_entity_poly.entity_id
_entity_poly.type
_entity_poly.pdbx_seq_one_letter_code
_entity_poly.pdbx_strand_id
1 'polypeptide(L)' 'MERVLVVGLWCAHPDRGLRPSIRQAVSVLRFEAPLPSLPAKMPVATYGPPVSTASAPTSIDTSAGR' A
#
# COMPACT_ATOMS: atom_id res chain seq x y z
N MET A 1 -0.92 -5.62 24.23
CA MET A 1 -1.27 -4.29 23.68
C MET A 1 -0.44 -3.95 22.44
N GLU A 2 0.84 -4.31 22.41
CA GLU A 2 1.75 -4.12 21.27
C GLU A 2 1.16 -4.43 19.89
N ARG A 3 0.43 -5.55 19.73
CA ARG A 3 -0.19 -5.92 18.44
C ARG A 3 -1.13 -4.85 17.89
N VAL A 4 -1.94 -4.24 18.76
CA VAL A 4 -2.87 -3.19 18.37
C VAL A 4 -2.11 -1.95 17.90
N LEU A 5 -1.00 -1.63 18.57
CA LEU A 5 -0.13 -0.51 18.20
C LEU A 5 0.58 -0.74 16.86
N VAL A 6 1.13 -1.94 16.68
CA VAL A 6 1.79 -2.34 15.42
C VAL A 6 0.79 -2.31 14.27
N VAL A 7 -0.39 -2.91 14.42
CA VAL A 7 -1.43 -2.88 13.38
C VAL A 7 -1.92 -1.45 13.12
N GLY A 8 -2.09 -0.64 14.17
CA GLY A 8 -2.47 0.77 14.05
C GLY A 8 -1.45 1.58 13.24
N LEU A 9 -0.16 1.40 13.52
CA LEU A 9 0.92 2.05 12.76
C LEU A 9 0.97 1.57 11.31
N TRP A 10 0.76 0.28 11.06
CA TRP A 10 0.70 -0.28 9.72
C TRP A 10 -0.47 0.29 8.91
N CYS A 11 -1.64 0.45 9.53
CA CYS A 11 -2.81 1.09 8.94
C CYS A 11 -2.58 2.58 8.63
N ALA A 12 -1.75 3.26 9.41
CA ALA A 12 -1.43 4.68 9.28
C ALA A 12 -0.33 4.98 8.23
N HIS A 13 0.13 3.99 7.45
CA HIS A 13 1.21 4.18 6.48
C HIS A 13 0.89 5.34 5.51
N PRO A 14 1.84 6.25 5.21
CA PRO A 14 1.60 7.33 4.26
C PRO A 14 1.31 6.87 2.83
N ASP A 15 1.77 5.67 2.46
CA ASP A 15 1.57 5.08 1.14
C ASP A 15 0.34 4.16 1.21
N ARG A 16 -0.64 4.41 0.34
CA ARG A 16 -1.88 3.61 0.29
C ARG A 16 -1.62 2.17 -0.14
N GLY A 17 -0.62 1.91 -0.98
CA GLY A 17 -0.28 0.57 -1.45
C GLY A 17 0.31 -0.33 -0.37
N LEU A 18 0.89 0.29 0.68
CA LEU A 18 1.52 -0.41 1.80
C LEU A 18 0.59 -0.56 3.02
N ARG A 19 -0.60 0.05 2.99
CA ARG A 19 -1.62 -0.13 4.04
C ARG A 19 -2.23 -1.53 3.93
N PRO A 20 -2.41 -2.24 5.06
CA PRO A 20 -3.10 -3.52 5.05
C PRO A 20 -4.58 -3.34 4.70
N SER A 21 -5.16 -4.36 4.08
CA SER A 21 -6.62 -4.46 4.02
C SER A 21 -7.21 -4.67 5.42
N ILE A 22 -8.47 -4.29 5.61
CA ILE A 22 -9.16 -4.50 6.89
C ILE A 22 -9.18 -5.99 7.29
N ARG A 23 -9.26 -6.90 6.31
CA ARG A 23 -9.21 -8.35 6.53
C ARG A 23 -7.86 -8.77 7.11
N GLN A 24 -6.76 -8.30 6.52
CA GLN A 24 -5.41 -8.59 7.03
C GLN A 24 -5.20 -8.02 8.44
N ALA A 25 -5.60 -6.77 8.67
CA ALA A 25 -5.50 -6.14 9.98
C ALA A 25 -6.26 -6.94 11.05
N VAL A 26 -7.49 -7.37 10.75
CA VAL A 26 -8.30 -8.19 11.66
C VAL A 26 -7.66 -9.56 11.90
N SER A 27 -7.12 -10.23 10.89
CA SER A 27 -6.43 -11.51 11.07
C SER A 27 -5.21 -11.41 11.99
N VAL A 28 -4.40 -10.36 11.89
CA VAL A 28 -3.28 -10.12 12.82
C VAL A 28 -3.78 -9.82 14.24
N LEU A 29 -4.85 -9.04 14.38
CA LEU A 29 -5.49 -8.73 15.67
C LEU A 29 -6.11 -9.97 16.33
N ARG A 30 -6.60 -10.92 15.53
CA ARG A 30 -7.16 -12.22 15.96
C ARG A 30 -6.11 -13.30 16.19
N PHE A 31 -4.83 -12.99 16.05
CA PHE A 31 -3.73 -13.96 16.20
C PHE A 31 -3.73 -15.05 15.12
N GLU A 32 -4.47 -14.86 14.03
CA GLU A 32 -4.58 -15.79 12.89
C GLU A 32 -3.45 -15.58 11.87
N ALA A 33 -2.70 -14.47 11.98
CA ALA A 33 -1.56 -14.13 11.14
C ALA A 33 -0.42 -13.54 11.98
N PRO A 34 0.84 -13.66 11.54
CA PRO A 34 1.99 -13.08 12.22
C PRO A 34 1.96 -11.55 12.19
N LEU A 35 2.65 -10.92 13.14
CA LEU A 35 2.83 -9.46 13.16
C LEU A 35 3.70 -9.01 11.98
N PRO A 36 3.35 -7.89 11.32
CA PRO A 36 4.22 -7.31 10.31
C PRO A 36 5.50 -6.78 10.95
N SER A 37 6.63 -6.92 10.25
CA SER A 37 7.87 -6.26 10.62
C SER A 37 7.81 -4.81 10.15
N LEU A 38 7.63 -3.87 11.08
CA LEU A 38 7.61 -2.45 10.77
C LEU A 38 8.99 -1.82 10.98
N PRO A 39 9.38 -0.82 10.16
CA PRO A 39 10.60 -0.07 10.39
C PRO A 39 10.52 0.72 11.70
N ALA A 40 11.65 0.87 12.39
CA ALA A 40 11.72 1.59 13.67
C ALA A 40 11.41 3.09 13.54
N LYS A 41 11.60 3.67 12.35
CA LYS A 41 11.20 5.05 12.03
C LYS A 41 10.00 5.02 11.11
N MET A 42 9.00 5.85 11.42
CA MET A 42 7.86 6.06 10.52
C MET A 42 8.37 6.73 9.24
N PRO A 43 8.04 6.19 8.06
CA PRO A 43 8.43 6.79 6.80
C PRO A 43 7.78 8.18 6.66
N VAL A 44 8.54 9.13 6.12
CA VAL A 44 8.06 10.49 5.86
C VAL A 44 7.04 10.44 4.73
N ALA A 45 5.88 11.07 4.95
CA ALA A 45 4.86 11.15 3.93
C ALA A 45 5.38 11.93 2.72
N THR A 46 5.60 11.22 1.63
CA THR A 46 6.06 11.81 0.37
C THR A 46 4.82 12.12 -0.46
N TYR A 47 4.32 13.35 -0.35
CA TYR A 47 3.21 13.84 -1.16
C TYR A 47 3.74 14.34 -2.51
N GLY A 48 4.21 13.40 -3.34
CA GLY A 48 4.57 13.68 -4.73
C GLY A 48 3.34 13.60 -5.64
N PRO A 49 3.41 14.15 -6.87
CA PRO A 49 2.42 13.81 -7.89
C PRO A 49 2.35 12.28 -8.04
N PRO A 50 1.17 11.70 -8.29
CA PRO A 50 1.05 10.26 -8.46
C PRO A 50 2.06 9.85 -9.54
N VAL A 51 3.08 9.09 -9.15
CA VAL A 51 3.99 8.54 -10.15
C VAL A 51 3.13 7.57 -10.94
N SER A 52 2.77 7.96 -12.16
CA SER A 52 2.17 7.05 -13.10
C SER A 52 3.25 6.00 -13.36
N THR A 53 3.19 4.88 -12.65
CA THR A 53 3.77 3.63 -13.14
C THR A 53 2.94 3.26 -14.37
N ALA A 54 3.15 4.00 -15.46
CA ALA A 54 2.61 3.73 -16.77
C ALA A 54 3.31 2.47 -17.26
N SER A 55 2.72 1.34 -16.90
CA SER A 55 2.98 0.06 -17.55
C SER A 55 2.68 0.20 -19.04
N ALA A 56 3.76 0.12 -19.82
CA ALA A 56 3.86 -0.21 -21.24
C ALA A 56 3.22 0.75 -22.28
N PRO A 57 3.93 1.07 -23.37
CA PRO A 57 3.33 1.70 -24.54
C PRO A 57 2.51 0.64 -25.30
N THR A 58 1.19 0.66 -25.17
CA THR A 58 0.33 -0.02 -26.15
C THR A 58 0.20 0.91 -27.34
N SER A 59 0.94 0.64 -28.41
CA SER A 59 0.80 1.30 -29.70
C SER A 59 -0.65 1.16 -30.19
N ILE A 60 -1.39 2.25 -30.23
CA ILE A 60 -2.69 2.31 -30.91
C ILE A 60 -2.42 2.90 -32.29
N ASP A 61 -2.27 2.04 -33.29
CA ASP A 61 -2.31 2.43 -34.70
C ASP A 61 -3.76 2.73 -35.07
N THR A 62 -4.07 4.00 -35.36
CA THR A 62 -5.34 4.39 -35.98
C THR A 62 -5.02 4.86 -37.39
N SER A 63 -4.99 3.93 -38.36
CA SER A 63 -4.99 4.29 -39.77
C SER A 63 -6.40 4.74 -40.19
N ALA A 64 -6.56 6.04 -40.42
CA ALA A 64 -7.74 6.65 -41.01
C ALA A 64 -7.92 6.19 -42.48
N GLY A 65 -9.07 5.58 -42.78
CA GLY A 65 -9.52 5.26 -44.13
C GLY A 65 -10.52 6.31 -44.61
N ARG A 66 -10.20 6.90 -45.77
CA ARG A 66 -10.96 7.91 -46.53
C ARG A 66 -12.34 7.45 -46.97
#